data_AF-A0A957F8I3-F1
#
_entry.id   AF-A0A957F8I3-F1
#
_cell.length_a   1.000
_cell.length_b   1.000
_cell.length_c   1.000
_cell.angle_alpha   90.00
_cell.angle_beta   90.00
_cell.angle_gamma   90.00
#
_symmetry.space_group_name_H-M   'P 1'
#
loop_
_entity.id
_entity.type
_entity.pdbx_description
1 polymer ?
#
loop_
_entity_poly.entity_id
_entity_poly.type
_entity_poly.pdbx_seq_one_letter_code
_entity_poly.pdbx_strand_id
1 'polypeptide(L)'
;NGRWLYAPPLPSFWGEPVTVAADGLRLVAPQRDAAFAEALAEALARTRAAVCRALEETGCDVPRPLAVELSRSPASLEVLTDPALLLTQALTLTLPAPSLLGMPQDEAGRHALLRGYAARLALVEIARAVDYECCEQGRFFRALVDAQLDRLGLQPWPLTAADYETLLMEDVRLSHMPAVWLDRSLAYDQDDWRWAHALVAYLTQAADADSPAALLRGLGGSFVTWLQRATREEVPPSTAWPAFVYAQSRSGQLDAPPLPLPADRLQALCSGLSRELTGLYEYDFAASRWGLKMIAGDGYWRSLLLVPLPRPDSYLAQVSTTGAAQTRLQLWRPDEQFVIHEMPDNAARTVAYPLGHDPSGRYTVIGYWSSPRGLDSFGLLDVENCEADACVLRDLPGRPYWSFDGTRTLLLEGAGRPVQVSVGDSQANNQTALGMAQTAFWLDDETIGLLRQADDGTQWIEVVGVAGGTPRTWLTAEALNAVWPAADAASGIHILTAVTATATQLLLVGTPLP
;
A
#
# COMPACT_ATOMS: atom_id res chain seq x y z
N ASN A 1 -19.65 39.24 19.25
CA ASN A 1 -18.53 40.18 19.06
C ASN A 1 -17.28 39.43 18.70
N GLY A 2 -16.97 39.45 17.40
CA GLY A 2 -15.96 38.63 16.74
C GLY A 2 -14.55 38.86 17.26
N ARG A 3 -13.93 37.77 17.70
CA ARG A 3 -12.51 37.67 17.93
C ARG A 3 -11.83 37.71 16.55
N TRP A 4 -11.29 38.86 16.18
CA TRP A 4 -10.45 39.01 14.98
C TRP A 4 -9.22 38.11 15.12
N LEU A 5 -9.19 37.02 14.34
CA LEU A 5 -8.02 36.16 14.15
C LEU A 5 -7.25 36.55 12.87
N TYR A 6 -7.81 37.45 12.06
CA TYR A 6 -7.24 37.98 10.82
C TYR A 6 -7.46 39.50 10.80
N ALA A 7 -6.54 40.25 10.20
CA ALA A 7 -6.40 41.71 10.34
C ALA A 7 -7.73 42.51 10.24
N PRO A 8 -7.84 43.66 10.94
CA PRO A 8 -9.07 44.46 10.95
C PRO A 8 -9.51 44.85 9.53
N PRO A 9 -10.78 44.67 9.13
CA PRO A 9 -11.28 45.03 7.81
C PRO A 9 -11.58 46.52 7.70
N LEU A 10 -11.23 47.30 8.73
CA LEU A 10 -11.44 48.74 8.77
C LEU A 10 -10.56 49.39 7.69
N PRO A 11 -11.11 50.20 6.77
CA PRO A 11 -10.33 50.85 5.72
C PRO A 11 -9.13 51.65 6.27
N SER A 12 -9.30 52.28 7.43
CA SER A 12 -8.25 53.03 8.12
C SER A 12 -7.06 52.18 8.60
N PHE A 13 -7.24 50.88 8.80
CA PHE A 13 -6.14 49.98 9.14
C PHE A 13 -5.21 49.75 7.93
N TRP A 14 -5.78 49.64 6.74
CA TRP A 14 -5.08 49.31 5.49
C TRP A 14 -4.46 50.53 4.81
N GLY A 15 -5.08 51.69 4.97
CA GLY A 15 -4.71 52.93 4.26
C GLY A 15 -5.11 52.90 2.79
N GLU A 16 -4.66 53.91 2.05
CA GLU A 16 -4.91 54.04 0.61
C GLU A 16 -4.09 53.02 -0.19
N PRO A 17 -4.54 52.59 -1.38
CA PRO A 17 -3.73 51.72 -2.24
C PRO A 17 -2.50 52.46 -2.78
N VAL A 18 -1.35 51.80 -2.74
CA VAL A 18 -0.09 52.23 -3.35
C VAL A 18 0.24 51.32 -4.52
N THR A 19 0.88 51.88 -5.56
CA THR A 19 1.35 51.11 -6.72
C THR A 19 2.86 51.15 -6.77
N VAL A 20 3.48 49.97 -6.84
CA VAL A 20 4.92 49.79 -7.03
C VAL A 20 5.12 49.16 -8.41
N ALA A 21 5.99 49.76 -9.22
CA ALA A 21 6.38 49.20 -10.51
C ALA A 21 7.80 48.64 -10.41
N ALA A 22 7.99 47.43 -10.92
CA ALA A 22 9.29 46.79 -11.12
C ALA A 22 9.32 46.18 -12.52
N ASP A 23 10.48 45.87 -13.07
CA ASP A 23 10.66 45.43 -14.46
C ASP A 23 9.61 44.40 -14.94
N GLY A 24 8.71 44.83 -15.84
CA GLY A 24 7.60 44.00 -16.37
C GLY A 24 6.49 43.62 -15.37
N LEU A 25 6.42 44.26 -14.20
CA LEU A 25 5.48 43.95 -13.11
C LEU A 25 4.87 45.21 -12.50
N ARG A 26 3.55 45.19 -12.30
CA ARG A 26 2.82 46.24 -11.57
C ARG A 26 2.20 45.63 -10.31
N LEU A 27 2.70 46.01 -9.14
CA LEU A 27 2.19 45.57 -7.84
C LEU A 27 1.31 46.65 -7.22
N VAL A 28 0.06 46.33 -6.88
CA VAL A 28 -0.84 47.17 -6.11
C VAL A 28 -0.94 46.62 -4.69
N ALA A 29 -0.71 47.44 -3.67
CA ALA A 29 -0.70 47.03 -2.28
C ALA A 29 -1.41 48.05 -1.37
N PRO A 30 -1.91 47.64 -0.19
CA PRO A 30 -2.32 48.60 0.84
C PRO A 30 -1.14 49.46 1.30
N GLN A 31 -1.35 50.74 1.61
CA GLN A 31 -0.30 51.63 2.13
C GLN A 31 0.40 51.06 3.37
N ARG A 32 -0.33 50.33 4.22
CA ARG A 32 0.24 49.63 5.38
C ARG A 32 1.39 48.70 5.01
N ASP A 33 1.30 48.04 3.86
CA ASP A 33 2.26 47.05 3.40
C ASP A 33 3.29 47.63 2.40
N ALA A 34 3.33 48.96 2.21
CA ALA A 34 4.12 49.62 1.17
C ALA A 34 5.62 49.23 1.20
N ALA A 35 6.26 49.28 2.38
CA ALA A 35 7.68 48.94 2.51
C ALA A 35 7.97 47.46 2.17
N PHE A 36 7.05 46.55 2.50
CA PHE A 36 7.19 45.15 2.10
C PHE A 36 6.89 44.98 0.60
N ALA A 37 5.92 45.72 0.06
CA ALA A 37 5.56 45.70 -1.35
C ALA A 37 6.72 46.12 -2.26
N GLU A 38 7.54 47.09 -1.85
CA GLU A 38 8.77 47.45 -2.56
C GLU A 38 9.75 46.28 -2.69
N ALA A 39 10.10 45.66 -1.56
CA ALA A 39 10.97 44.49 -1.54
C ALA A 39 10.37 43.29 -2.30
N LEU A 40 9.05 43.12 -2.23
CA LEU A 40 8.33 42.09 -2.95
C LEU A 40 8.37 42.31 -4.45
N ALA A 41 8.10 43.53 -4.93
CA ALA A 41 8.12 43.84 -6.36
C ALA A 41 9.46 43.50 -7.01
N GLU A 42 10.58 43.82 -6.34
CA GLU A 42 11.91 43.44 -6.81
C GLU A 42 12.14 41.92 -6.79
N ALA A 43 11.72 41.23 -5.74
CA ALA A 43 11.85 39.78 -5.63
C ALA A 43 11.04 39.05 -6.72
N LEU A 44 9.83 39.53 -7.01
CA LEU A 44 8.96 39.02 -8.06
C LEU A 44 9.54 39.27 -9.46
N ALA A 45 10.09 40.46 -9.72
CA ALA A 45 10.76 40.75 -10.99
C ALA A 45 11.99 39.83 -11.22
N ARG A 46 12.82 39.63 -10.19
CA ARG A 46 13.94 38.67 -10.25
C ARG A 46 13.46 37.25 -10.51
N THR A 47 12.38 36.84 -9.87
CA THR A 47 11.78 35.52 -10.04
C THR A 47 11.28 35.32 -11.47
N ARG A 48 10.57 36.29 -12.04
CA ARG A 48 10.11 36.24 -13.44
C ARG A 48 11.28 36.09 -14.42
N ALA A 49 12.35 36.86 -14.23
CA ALA A 49 13.55 36.73 -15.05
C ALA A 49 14.22 35.35 -14.89
N ALA A 50 14.24 34.78 -13.69
CA ALA A 50 14.79 33.46 -13.43
C ALA A 50 13.95 32.34 -14.05
N VAL A 51 12.61 32.42 -13.95
CA VAL A 51 11.68 31.51 -14.64
C VAL A 51 11.93 31.54 -16.14
N CYS A 52 12.05 32.72 -16.76
CA CYS A 52 12.30 32.77 -18.19
C CYS A 52 13.64 32.18 -18.62
N ARG A 53 14.71 32.36 -17.84
CA ARG A 53 15.99 31.69 -18.13
C ARG A 53 15.86 30.17 -18.01
N ALA A 54 15.15 29.67 -16.99
CA ALA A 54 14.91 28.23 -16.82
C ALA A 54 14.03 27.64 -17.94
N LEU A 55 13.26 28.49 -18.62
CA LEU A 55 12.38 28.18 -19.73
C LEU A 55 12.92 28.69 -21.08
N GLU A 56 14.21 28.99 -21.20
CA GLU A 56 14.77 29.56 -22.43
C GLU A 56 14.62 28.58 -23.61
N GLU A 57 14.81 27.28 -23.35
CA GLU A 57 14.51 26.19 -24.29
C GLU A 57 13.04 26.17 -24.73
N THR A 58 12.15 26.75 -23.91
CA THR A 58 10.73 26.83 -24.23
C THR A 58 10.37 28.00 -25.15
N GLY A 59 11.29 28.94 -25.35
CA GLY A 59 11.03 30.22 -26.03
C GLY A 59 10.22 31.15 -25.14
N CYS A 60 10.64 31.37 -23.89
CA CYS A 60 9.97 32.23 -22.91
C CYS A 60 9.79 33.67 -23.43
N ASP A 61 8.72 33.90 -24.19
CA ASP A 61 8.21 35.22 -24.54
C ASP A 61 7.05 35.49 -23.58
N VAL A 62 7.30 36.22 -22.50
CA VAL A 62 6.24 36.56 -21.52
C VAL A 62 5.67 37.91 -21.91
N PRO A 63 4.64 37.98 -22.79
CA PRO A 63 4.50 39.12 -23.68
C PRO A 63 3.73 40.30 -23.04
N ARG A 64 3.47 40.25 -21.72
CA ARG A 64 2.66 41.28 -21.04
C ARG A 64 3.15 41.54 -19.63
N PRO A 65 3.10 42.81 -19.18
CA PRO A 65 3.34 43.14 -17.78
C PRO A 65 2.33 42.40 -16.90
N LEU A 66 2.81 41.71 -15.86
CA LEU A 66 1.95 41.04 -14.90
C LEU A 66 1.45 42.07 -13.87
N ALA A 67 0.13 42.15 -13.71
CA ALA A 67 -0.46 42.89 -12.60
C ALA A 67 -0.59 41.95 -11.39
N VAL A 68 -0.05 42.36 -10.25
CA VAL A 68 -0.20 41.67 -8.96
C VAL A 68 -0.96 42.59 -8.01
N GLU A 69 -1.98 42.08 -7.34
CA GLU A 69 -2.74 42.80 -6.32
C GLU A 69 -2.62 42.09 -4.97
N LEU A 70 -2.16 42.82 -3.96
CA LEU A 70 -2.15 42.37 -2.56
C LEU A 70 -3.51 42.68 -1.93
N SER A 71 -4.37 41.66 -1.90
CA SER A 71 -5.75 41.76 -1.47
C SER A 71 -5.89 41.86 0.05
N ARG A 72 -6.83 42.70 0.47
CA ARG A 72 -7.25 42.87 1.88
C ARG A 72 -8.33 41.86 2.28
N SER A 73 -8.84 41.07 1.33
CA SER A 73 -9.91 40.12 1.58
C SER A 73 -9.36 38.81 2.15
N PRO A 74 -9.89 38.28 3.26
CA PRO A 74 -9.52 36.95 3.75
C PRO A 74 -9.74 35.82 2.72
N ALA A 75 -10.67 35.97 1.77
CA ALA A 75 -10.88 35.00 0.70
C ALA A 75 -9.64 34.82 -0.19
N SER A 76 -8.75 35.82 -0.25
CA SER A 76 -7.47 35.68 -0.97
C SER A 76 -6.52 34.66 -0.33
N LEU A 77 -6.78 34.18 0.88
CA LEU A 77 -5.99 33.10 1.50
C LEU A 77 -6.25 31.74 0.85
N GLU A 78 -7.41 31.54 0.21
CA GLU A 78 -7.76 30.27 -0.44
C GLU A 78 -6.77 29.89 -1.54
N VAL A 79 -6.18 30.89 -2.21
CA VAL A 79 -5.17 30.68 -3.26
C VAL A 79 -3.87 30.04 -2.74
N LEU A 80 -3.65 30.07 -1.42
CA LEU A 80 -2.51 29.41 -0.79
C LEU A 80 -2.74 27.90 -0.65
N THR A 81 -3.98 27.46 -0.51
CA THR A 81 -4.36 26.05 -0.36
C THR A 81 -4.79 25.42 -1.68
N ASP A 82 -5.32 26.20 -2.62
CA ASP A 82 -5.75 25.72 -3.94
C ASP A 82 -5.03 26.46 -5.09
N PRO A 83 -4.01 25.83 -5.70
CA PRO A 83 -3.29 26.41 -6.84
C PRO A 83 -4.17 26.61 -8.09
N ALA A 84 -5.28 25.88 -8.25
CA ALA A 84 -6.15 26.03 -9.43
C ALA A 84 -6.79 27.43 -9.50
N LEU A 85 -7.06 28.03 -8.34
CA LEU A 85 -7.57 29.40 -8.24
C LEU A 85 -6.58 30.46 -8.75
N LEU A 86 -5.28 30.16 -8.76
CA LEU A 86 -4.27 31.06 -9.32
C LEU A 86 -4.21 30.97 -10.84
N LEU A 87 -4.35 29.76 -11.40
CA LEU A 87 -4.23 29.50 -12.84
C LEU A 87 -5.45 29.96 -13.64
N THR A 88 -6.60 30.09 -12.99
CA THR A 88 -7.84 30.60 -13.63
C THR A 88 -7.90 32.13 -13.70
N GLN A 89 -6.94 32.85 -13.11
CA GLN A 89 -6.91 34.32 -13.10
C GLN A 89 -6.23 34.84 -14.38
N ALA A 90 -7.03 35.38 -15.31
CA ALA A 90 -6.58 35.64 -16.68
C ALA A 90 -5.53 36.76 -16.86
N LEU A 91 -5.46 37.78 -15.98
CA LEU A 91 -4.62 38.97 -16.21
C LEU A 91 -4.05 39.62 -14.93
N THR A 92 -4.71 39.45 -13.79
CA THR A 92 -4.28 40.02 -12.50
C THR A 92 -4.14 38.90 -11.49
N LEU A 93 -2.95 38.75 -10.93
CA LEU A 93 -2.64 37.79 -9.88
C LEU A 93 -3.02 38.40 -8.52
N THR A 94 -4.09 37.90 -7.92
CA THR A 94 -4.56 38.35 -6.61
C THR A 94 -3.95 37.47 -5.51
N LEU A 95 -3.10 38.05 -4.68
CA LEU A 95 -2.43 37.37 -3.56
C LEU A 95 -2.85 38.02 -2.24
N PRO A 96 -2.83 37.31 -1.12
CA PRO A 96 -3.17 37.92 0.16
C PRO A 96 -2.16 39.01 0.53
N ALA A 97 -2.61 40.09 1.15
CA ALA A 97 -1.73 41.10 1.69
C ALA A 97 -0.86 40.54 2.85
N PRO A 98 0.41 40.92 2.98
CA PRO A 98 1.30 40.46 4.05
C PRO A 98 0.72 40.68 5.45
N SER A 99 0.03 41.81 5.67
CA SER A 99 -0.65 42.08 6.94
C SER A 99 -1.84 41.13 7.23
N LEU A 100 -2.39 40.40 6.24
CA LEU A 100 -3.35 39.32 6.48
C LEU A 100 -2.68 38.03 6.96
N LEU A 101 -1.47 37.74 6.49
CA LEU A 101 -0.70 36.53 6.84
C LEU A 101 0.05 36.69 8.17
N GLY A 102 0.45 37.92 8.48
CA GLY A 102 1.35 38.26 9.57
C GLY A 102 2.65 38.85 9.03
N MET A 103 3.03 40.01 9.56
CA MET A 103 4.26 40.67 9.15
C MET A 103 5.48 39.91 9.68
N PRO A 104 6.54 39.73 8.87
CA PRO A 104 7.76 39.09 9.32
C PRO A 104 8.40 39.88 10.46
N GLN A 105 8.87 39.17 11.49
CA GLN A 105 9.52 39.79 12.66
C GLN A 105 11.05 39.88 12.52
N ASP A 106 11.61 39.12 11.59
CA ASP A 106 13.04 39.03 11.32
C ASP A 106 13.33 38.83 9.82
N GLU A 107 14.62 38.77 9.49
CA GLU A 107 15.09 38.60 8.12
C GLU A 107 14.73 37.22 7.55
N ALA A 108 14.78 36.17 8.37
CA ALA A 108 14.45 34.81 7.95
C ALA A 108 12.97 34.70 7.56
N GLY A 109 12.08 35.23 8.38
CA GLY A 109 10.65 35.32 8.11
C GLY A 109 10.36 36.19 6.89
N ARG A 110 11.08 37.30 6.71
CA ARG A 110 10.95 38.15 5.51
C ARG A 110 11.32 37.38 4.25
N HIS A 111 12.44 36.68 4.24
CA HIS A 111 12.86 35.85 3.11
C HIS A 111 11.90 34.69 2.84
N ALA A 112 11.40 34.02 3.88
CA ALA A 112 10.42 32.94 3.73
C ALA A 112 9.13 33.46 3.08
N LEU A 113 8.64 34.62 3.54
CA LEU A 113 7.43 35.23 2.99
C LEU A 113 7.61 35.66 1.53
N LEU A 114 8.70 36.36 1.21
CA LEU A 114 9.06 36.74 -0.17
C LEU A 114 9.14 35.51 -1.09
N ARG A 115 9.77 34.43 -0.62
CA ARG A 115 9.89 33.17 -1.35
C ARG A 115 8.53 32.52 -1.60
N GLY A 116 7.63 32.55 -0.62
CA GLY A 116 6.27 32.05 -0.76
C GLY A 116 5.48 32.76 -1.87
N TYR A 117 5.53 34.10 -1.92
CA TYR A 117 4.90 34.87 -3.00
C TYR A 117 5.58 34.59 -4.36
N ALA A 118 6.91 34.51 -4.38
CA ALA A 118 7.67 34.21 -5.59
C ALA A 118 7.31 32.84 -6.18
N ALA A 119 7.13 31.80 -5.35
CA ALA A 119 6.70 30.48 -5.80
C ALA A 119 5.32 30.50 -6.48
N ARG A 120 4.37 31.30 -5.96
CA ARG A 120 3.02 31.46 -6.57
C ARG A 120 3.07 32.19 -7.89
N LEU A 121 3.87 33.24 -7.99
CA LEU A 121 4.09 33.93 -9.26
C LEU A 121 4.76 32.99 -10.27
N ALA A 122 5.79 32.25 -9.86
CA ALA A 122 6.50 31.33 -10.74
C ALA A 122 5.57 30.24 -11.31
N LEU A 123 4.67 29.68 -10.50
CA LEU A 123 3.64 28.74 -10.97
C LEU A 123 2.77 29.33 -12.09
N VAL A 124 2.30 30.57 -11.93
CA VAL A 124 1.48 31.26 -12.94
C VAL A 124 2.29 31.60 -14.20
N GLU A 125 3.52 32.09 -14.04
CA GLU A 125 4.40 32.42 -15.17
C GLU A 125 4.78 31.17 -15.97
N ILE A 126 5.08 30.05 -15.29
CA ILE A 126 5.36 28.77 -15.95
C ILE A 126 4.12 28.30 -16.74
N ALA A 127 2.94 28.29 -16.11
CA ALA A 127 1.70 27.91 -16.77
C ALA A 127 1.46 28.72 -18.05
N ARG A 128 1.63 30.04 -17.98
CA ARG A 128 1.46 30.93 -19.13
C ARG A 128 2.51 30.70 -20.21
N ALA A 129 3.77 30.48 -19.83
CA ALA A 129 4.87 30.28 -20.77
C ALA A 129 4.74 28.98 -21.57
N VAL A 130 4.04 27.97 -21.03
CA VAL A 130 3.79 26.69 -21.72
C VAL A 130 2.35 26.55 -22.22
N ASP A 131 1.58 27.64 -22.20
CA ASP A 131 0.16 27.67 -22.60
C ASP A 131 -0.68 26.57 -21.94
N TYR A 132 -0.46 26.37 -20.63
CA TYR A 132 -1.13 25.33 -19.87
C TYR A 132 -2.62 25.67 -19.67
N GLU A 133 -3.48 24.87 -20.29
CA GLU A 133 -4.91 24.88 -20.03
C GLU A 133 -5.21 24.15 -18.71
N CYS A 134 -5.43 24.92 -17.64
CA CYS A 134 -5.81 24.29 -16.38
C CYS A 134 -7.11 23.49 -16.56
N CYS A 135 -7.20 22.25 -16.09
CA CYS A 135 -6.28 21.54 -15.20
C CYS A 135 -6.01 20.13 -15.75
N GLU A 136 -5.80 20.05 -17.06
CA GLU A 136 -5.49 18.79 -17.74
C GLU A 136 -4.18 18.20 -17.21
N GLN A 137 -4.15 16.91 -16.88
CA GLN A 137 -2.98 16.24 -16.28
C GLN A 137 -2.43 16.95 -15.03
N GLY A 138 -3.32 17.49 -14.18
CA GLY A 138 -2.97 18.36 -13.06
C GLY A 138 -1.84 17.83 -12.18
N ARG A 139 -1.83 16.53 -11.86
CA ARG A 139 -0.79 15.92 -11.01
C ARG A 139 0.61 16.02 -11.64
N PHE A 140 0.71 15.75 -12.94
CA PHE A 140 1.99 15.82 -13.67
C PHE A 140 2.42 17.26 -13.90
N PHE A 141 1.48 18.15 -14.23
CA PHE A 141 1.77 19.58 -14.30
C PHE A 141 2.33 20.10 -12.97
N ARG A 142 1.67 19.78 -11.85
CA ARG A 142 2.11 20.18 -10.51
C ARG A 142 3.51 19.65 -10.19
N ALA A 143 3.74 18.35 -10.41
CA ALA A 143 5.04 17.72 -10.18
C ALA A 143 6.18 18.36 -10.98
N LEU A 144 5.94 18.67 -12.25
CA LEU A 144 6.93 19.33 -13.10
C LEU A 144 7.17 20.79 -12.70
N VAL A 145 6.13 21.51 -12.28
CA VAL A 145 6.29 22.86 -11.71
C VAL A 145 7.09 22.80 -10.43
N ASP A 146 6.81 21.88 -9.52
CA ASP A 146 7.57 21.73 -8.27
C ASP A 146 9.04 21.39 -8.53
N ALA A 147 9.33 20.59 -9.57
CA ALA A 147 10.71 20.31 -10.00
C ALA A 147 11.43 21.60 -10.47
N GLN A 148 10.71 22.51 -11.12
CA GLN A 148 11.26 23.82 -11.50
C GLN A 148 11.43 24.74 -10.30
N LEU A 149 10.47 24.77 -9.38
CA LEU A 149 10.55 25.58 -8.18
C LEU A 149 11.71 25.15 -7.27
N ASP A 150 12.01 23.85 -7.20
CA ASP A 150 13.17 23.31 -6.49
C ASP A 150 14.49 23.77 -7.13
N ARG A 151 14.61 23.66 -8.45
CA ARG A 151 15.78 24.17 -9.20
C ARG A 151 16.00 25.67 -9.05
N LEU A 152 14.91 26.44 -8.93
CA LEU A 152 14.95 27.89 -8.69
C LEU A 152 15.20 28.25 -7.21
N GLY A 153 15.24 27.28 -6.29
CA GLY A 153 15.39 27.50 -4.85
C GLY A 153 14.17 28.16 -4.19
N LEU A 154 13.00 28.10 -4.83
CA LEU A 154 11.75 28.71 -4.37
C LEU A 154 10.93 27.78 -3.47
N GLN A 155 10.94 26.49 -3.74
CA GLN A 155 10.23 25.50 -2.94
C GLN A 155 11.02 24.19 -2.96
N PRO A 156 11.30 23.55 -1.82
CA PRO A 156 11.96 22.25 -1.84
C PRO A 156 11.08 21.21 -2.54
N TRP A 157 11.72 20.22 -3.14
CA TRP A 157 11.04 19.02 -3.63
C TRP A 157 10.17 18.39 -2.52
N PRO A 158 8.87 18.10 -2.79
CA PRO A 158 7.93 17.74 -1.73
C PRO A 158 8.06 16.28 -1.24
N LEU A 159 8.66 15.38 -2.03
CA LEU A 159 8.81 13.99 -1.60
C LEU A 159 9.99 13.82 -0.64
N THR A 160 9.74 13.08 0.42
CA THR A 160 10.75 12.62 1.37
C THR A 160 11.08 11.14 1.15
N ALA A 161 12.15 10.64 1.77
CA ALA A 161 12.47 9.21 1.78
C ALA A 161 11.33 8.35 2.37
N ALA A 162 10.50 8.93 3.25
CA ALA A 162 9.32 8.26 3.79
C ALA A 162 8.23 8.06 2.74
N ASP A 163 8.04 9.04 1.86
CA ASP A 163 7.04 8.96 0.79
C ASP A 163 7.43 7.91 -0.24
N TYR A 164 8.72 7.79 -0.56
CA TYR A 164 9.22 6.70 -1.41
C TYR A 164 9.06 5.33 -0.74
N GLU A 165 9.21 5.23 0.59
CA GLU A 165 8.91 3.99 1.32
C GLU A 165 7.43 3.60 1.19
N THR A 166 6.52 4.56 1.32
CA THR A 166 5.08 4.34 1.12
C THR A 166 4.80 3.84 -0.31
N LEU A 167 5.40 4.48 -1.32
CA LEU A 167 5.25 4.04 -2.72
C LEU A 167 5.73 2.59 -2.95
N LEU A 168 6.83 2.16 -2.30
CA LEU A 168 7.30 0.77 -2.38
C LEU A 168 6.27 -0.22 -1.85
N MET A 169 5.62 0.11 -0.74
CA MET A 169 4.61 -0.75 -0.11
C MET A 169 3.31 -0.82 -0.93
N GLU A 170 3.05 0.18 -1.77
CA GLU A 170 1.89 0.28 -2.66
C GLU A 170 2.10 -0.33 -4.06
N ASP A 171 3.20 -1.06 -4.26
CA ASP A 171 3.52 -1.80 -5.50
C ASP A 171 3.79 -0.87 -6.71
N VAL A 172 5.07 -0.50 -6.87
CA VAL A 172 5.56 0.46 -7.87
C VAL A 172 5.42 -0.07 -9.29
N ARG A 173 4.31 0.27 -9.96
CA ARG A 173 4.04 -0.14 -11.35
C ARG A 173 3.65 1.01 -12.26
N LEU A 174 4.25 1.04 -13.45
CA LEU A 174 3.87 2.00 -14.50
C LEU A 174 2.41 1.81 -14.97
N SER A 175 1.82 0.63 -14.77
CA SER A 175 0.42 0.36 -15.12
C SER A 175 -0.59 1.20 -14.31
N HIS A 176 -0.20 1.78 -13.17
CA HIS A 176 -1.06 2.69 -12.39
C HIS A 176 -1.08 4.12 -12.97
N MET A 177 -0.06 4.50 -13.73
CA MET A 177 0.11 5.88 -14.20
C MET A 177 -1.00 6.39 -15.13
N PRO A 178 -1.65 5.60 -16.00
CA PRO A 178 -2.74 6.11 -16.82
C PRO A 178 -3.90 6.71 -16.02
N ALA A 179 -4.19 6.19 -14.81
CA ALA A 179 -5.22 6.76 -13.94
C ALA A 179 -4.75 8.10 -13.35
N VAL A 180 -3.53 8.14 -12.81
CA VAL A 180 -2.90 9.36 -12.25
C VAL A 180 -2.75 10.45 -13.32
N TRP A 181 -2.47 10.07 -14.57
CA TRP A 181 -2.32 10.98 -15.71
C TRP A 181 -3.63 11.73 -16.04
N LEU A 182 -4.78 11.09 -15.85
CA LEU A 182 -6.08 11.69 -16.14
C LEU A 182 -6.61 12.56 -14.98
N ASP A 183 -5.96 12.52 -13.82
CA ASP A 183 -6.34 13.35 -12.67
C ASP A 183 -6.07 14.83 -12.96
N ARG A 184 -7.05 15.67 -12.62
CA ARG A 184 -7.06 17.12 -12.82
C ARG A 184 -6.69 17.92 -11.58
N SER A 185 -6.52 17.24 -10.43
CA SER A 185 -6.18 17.90 -9.18
C SER A 185 -4.76 18.43 -9.19
N LEU A 186 -4.59 19.65 -8.64
CA LEU A 186 -3.31 20.30 -8.37
C LEU A 186 -2.95 20.26 -6.88
N ALA A 187 -3.83 19.73 -6.03
CA ALA A 187 -3.65 19.68 -4.58
C ALA A 187 -2.77 18.50 -4.15
N TYR A 188 -2.42 18.43 -2.87
CA TYR A 188 -1.73 17.28 -2.24
C TYR A 188 -2.66 16.46 -1.33
N ASP A 189 -3.96 16.52 -1.62
CA ASP A 189 -5.04 16.03 -0.76
C ASP A 189 -5.33 14.52 -0.88
N GLN A 190 -4.84 13.87 -1.93
CA GLN A 190 -5.00 12.43 -2.17
C GLN A 190 -3.66 11.76 -2.40
N ASP A 191 -3.51 10.49 -2.00
CA ASP A 191 -2.24 9.77 -2.02
C ASP A 191 -1.58 9.70 -3.41
N ASP A 192 -2.36 9.84 -4.47
CA ASP A 192 -1.92 9.75 -5.87
C ASP A 192 -0.92 10.82 -6.32
N TRP A 193 -0.81 11.95 -5.61
CA TRP A 193 0.16 12.99 -5.97
C TRP A 193 1.60 12.48 -5.94
N ARG A 194 1.91 11.54 -5.05
CA ARG A 194 3.25 10.99 -4.85
C ARG A 194 3.75 10.26 -6.09
N TRP A 195 2.86 9.54 -6.76
CA TRP A 195 3.15 8.78 -7.97
C TRP A 195 3.65 9.67 -9.11
N ALA A 196 2.94 10.77 -9.41
CA ALA A 196 3.34 11.71 -10.45
C ALA A 196 4.68 12.39 -10.12
N HIS A 197 4.85 12.80 -8.86
CA HIS A 197 6.11 13.42 -8.41
C HIS A 197 7.27 12.45 -8.54
N ALA A 198 7.12 11.23 -8.03
CA ALA A 198 8.20 10.26 -8.03
C ALA A 198 8.59 9.91 -9.48
N LEU A 199 7.64 9.76 -10.40
CA LEU A 199 7.95 9.49 -11.81
C LEU A 199 8.67 10.68 -12.46
N VAL A 200 8.25 11.91 -12.18
CA VAL A 200 8.96 13.12 -12.64
C VAL A 200 10.40 13.17 -12.07
N ALA A 201 10.60 12.82 -10.81
CA ALA A 201 11.93 12.72 -10.21
C ALA A 201 12.79 11.69 -10.97
N TYR A 202 12.26 10.50 -11.25
CA TYR A 202 12.98 9.49 -12.04
C TYR A 202 13.34 9.98 -13.43
N LEU A 203 12.39 10.58 -14.15
CA LEU A 203 12.63 11.09 -15.50
C LEU A 203 13.76 12.14 -15.47
N THR A 204 13.69 13.07 -14.53
CA THR A 204 14.60 14.23 -14.49
C THR A 204 15.96 13.95 -13.85
N GLN A 205 16.12 12.84 -13.11
CA GLN A 205 17.35 12.52 -12.38
C GLN A 205 18.07 11.26 -12.88
N ALA A 206 17.33 10.28 -13.42
CA ALA A 206 17.87 8.95 -13.70
C ALA A 206 17.65 8.46 -15.14
N ALA A 207 16.59 8.91 -15.81
CA ALA A 207 16.21 8.37 -17.12
C ALA A 207 16.85 9.07 -18.33
N ASP A 208 17.85 9.96 -18.12
CA ASP A 208 18.40 10.86 -19.14
C ASP A 208 17.30 11.57 -19.96
N ALA A 209 16.17 11.86 -19.31
CA ALA A 209 15.02 12.49 -19.95
C ALA A 209 15.26 13.99 -20.13
N ASP A 210 14.38 14.62 -20.90
CA ASP A 210 14.45 16.06 -21.12
C ASP A 210 14.27 16.86 -19.81
N SER A 211 14.66 18.15 -19.85
CA SER A 211 14.48 19.07 -18.74
C SER A 211 13.00 19.14 -18.30
N PRO A 212 12.67 19.47 -17.04
CA PRO A 212 11.26 19.61 -16.63
C PRO A 212 10.51 20.64 -17.49
N ALA A 213 11.21 21.63 -18.06
CA ALA A 213 10.66 22.63 -18.98
C ALA A 213 10.23 22.00 -20.31
N ALA A 214 11.07 21.15 -20.89
CA ALA A 214 10.75 20.40 -22.09
C ALA A 214 9.62 19.39 -21.84
N LEU A 215 9.62 18.70 -20.70
CA LEU A 215 8.55 17.79 -20.29
C LEU A 215 7.20 18.52 -20.12
N LEU A 216 7.20 19.75 -19.57
CA LEU A 216 6.02 20.62 -19.45
C LEU A 216 5.41 20.95 -20.81
N ARG A 217 6.24 21.37 -21.79
CA ARG A 217 5.77 21.64 -23.16
C ARG A 217 5.18 20.39 -23.83
N GLY A 218 5.71 19.23 -23.48
CA GLY A 218 5.23 17.95 -23.99
C GLY A 218 3.88 17.51 -23.43
N LEU A 219 3.40 18.11 -22.32
CA LEU A 219 2.17 17.69 -21.65
C LEU A 219 0.97 17.65 -22.60
N GLY A 220 0.10 16.66 -22.38
CA GLY A 220 -1.07 16.39 -23.21
C GLY A 220 -1.00 15.05 -23.96
N GLY A 221 -2.15 14.66 -24.52
CA GLY A 221 -2.32 13.37 -25.19
C GLY A 221 -2.40 12.18 -24.21
N SER A 222 -2.09 10.99 -24.70
CA SER A 222 -2.06 9.78 -23.84
C SER A 222 -0.78 9.72 -23.00
N PHE A 223 -0.87 9.16 -21.80
CA PHE A 223 0.28 8.94 -20.92
C PHE A 223 1.43 8.22 -21.64
N VAL A 224 1.11 7.17 -22.40
CA VAL A 224 2.10 6.35 -23.11
C VAL A 224 2.85 7.19 -24.15
N THR A 225 2.12 7.96 -24.95
CA THR A 225 2.71 8.84 -25.98
C THR A 225 3.55 9.97 -25.36
N TRP A 226 3.12 10.52 -24.23
CA TRP A 226 3.91 11.51 -23.49
C TRP A 226 5.20 10.88 -22.94
N LEU A 227 5.11 9.73 -22.26
CA LEU A 227 6.25 9.05 -21.67
C LEU A 227 7.27 8.61 -22.73
N GLN A 228 6.80 8.10 -23.88
CA GLN A 228 7.67 7.75 -25.00
C GLN A 228 8.43 8.95 -25.52
N ARG A 229 7.77 10.11 -25.71
CA ARG A 229 8.48 11.34 -26.09
C ARG A 229 9.49 11.77 -25.02
N ALA A 230 9.10 11.76 -23.76
CA ALA A 230 9.94 12.13 -22.62
C ALA A 230 11.21 11.27 -22.50
N THR A 231 11.12 9.98 -22.88
CA THR A 231 12.22 9.00 -22.79
C THR A 231 12.86 8.67 -24.14
N ARG A 232 12.55 9.45 -25.20
CA ARG A 232 13.04 9.22 -26.57
C ARG A 232 12.82 7.78 -27.07
N GLU A 233 11.63 7.25 -26.77
CA GLU A 233 11.12 5.93 -27.13
C GLU A 233 11.82 4.73 -26.46
N GLU A 234 12.78 4.93 -25.56
CA GLU A 234 13.48 3.82 -24.91
C GLU A 234 12.65 3.13 -23.81
N VAL A 235 11.65 3.83 -23.25
CA VAL A 235 10.81 3.39 -22.10
C VAL A 235 11.66 3.06 -20.87
N PRO A 236 11.26 3.46 -19.64
CA PRO A 236 11.95 2.99 -18.46
C PRO A 236 11.92 1.46 -18.44
N PRO A 237 13.06 0.75 -18.30
CA PRO A 237 13.00 -0.66 -17.96
C PRO A 237 12.05 -0.78 -16.77
N SER A 238 11.07 -1.67 -16.84
CA SER A 238 10.11 -1.90 -15.74
C SER A 238 10.82 -2.21 -14.41
N THR A 239 12.11 -2.51 -14.45
CA THR A 239 13.04 -2.68 -13.33
C THR A 239 13.73 -1.40 -12.86
N ALA A 240 14.04 -0.44 -13.74
CA ALA A 240 14.77 0.78 -13.40
C ALA A 240 13.94 1.76 -12.57
N TRP A 241 12.65 1.87 -12.89
CA TRP A 241 11.73 2.74 -12.15
C TRP A 241 11.54 2.28 -10.68
N PRO A 242 11.19 1.01 -10.39
CA PRO A 242 11.17 0.50 -9.02
C PRO A 242 12.53 0.58 -8.32
N ALA A 243 13.64 0.33 -9.03
CA ALA A 243 14.97 0.44 -8.44
C ALA A 243 15.29 1.89 -8.02
N PHE A 244 14.89 2.88 -8.82
CA PHE A 244 15.00 4.29 -8.44
C PHE A 244 14.17 4.60 -7.20
N VAL A 245 12.90 4.20 -7.17
CA VAL A 245 12.04 4.40 -5.99
C VAL A 245 12.64 3.75 -4.75
N TYR A 246 13.20 2.54 -4.89
CA TYR A 246 13.92 1.88 -3.80
C TYR A 246 15.13 2.69 -3.32
N ALA A 247 15.99 3.15 -4.22
CA ALA A 247 17.16 3.95 -3.87
C ALA A 247 16.81 5.28 -3.16
N GLN A 248 15.64 5.85 -3.45
CA GLN A 248 15.15 7.07 -2.80
C GLN A 248 14.42 6.82 -1.46
N SER A 249 14.01 5.58 -1.19
CA SER A 249 13.32 5.20 0.04
C SER A 249 14.25 5.22 1.26
N ARG A 250 13.67 5.23 2.48
CA ARG A 250 14.47 5.07 3.70
C ARG A 250 15.25 3.77 3.65
N SER A 251 14.59 2.68 3.24
CA SER A 251 15.19 1.35 3.14
C SER A 251 16.39 1.31 2.17
N GLY A 252 16.36 2.06 1.06
CA GLY A 252 17.47 2.13 0.12
C GLY A 252 18.59 3.10 0.50
N GLN A 253 18.31 4.08 1.37
CA GLN A 253 19.29 5.05 1.88
C GLN A 253 20.05 4.55 3.13
N LEU A 254 19.65 3.42 3.71
CA LEU A 254 20.41 2.81 4.81
C LEU A 254 21.71 2.21 4.27
N ASP A 255 22.84 2.53 4.94
CA ASP A 255 24.17 1.98 4.62
C ASP A 255 24.25 0.45 4.83
N ALA A 256 23.30 -0.13 5.57
CA ALA A 256 23.23 -1.57 5.76
C ALA A 256 22.58 -2.20 4.53
N PRO A 257 23.23 -3.20 3.88
CA PRO A 257 22.58 -3.93 2.80
C PRO A 257 21.23 -4.48 3.31
N PRO A 258 20.22 -4.62 2.42
CA PRO A 258 18.96 -5.25 2.80
C PRO A 258 19.25 -6.55 3.54
N LEU A 259 18.35 -6.91 4.48
CA LEU A 259 18.40 -8.16 5.25
C LEU A 259 19.12 -9.24 4.43
N PRO A 260 20.25 -9.80 4.91
CA PRO A 260 21.05 -10.69 4.10
C PRO A 260 20.13 -11.74 3.51
N LEU A 261 20.22 -11.90 2.19
CA LEU A 261 19.44 -12.93 1.52
C LEU A 261 19.68 -14.26 2.25
N PRO A 262 18.66 -15.11 2.39
CA PRO A 262 18.80 -16.38 3.09
C PRO A 262 20.03 -17.12 2.54
N ALA A 263 20.91 -17.56 3.45
CA ALA A 263 22.21 -18.14 3.09
C ALA A 263 22.09 -19.44 2.29
N ASP A 264 20.95 -20.12 2.43
CA ASP A 264 20.77 -21.45 1.87
C ASP A 264 20.06 -21.41 0.52
N ARG A 265 18.93 -20.71 0.43
CA ARG A 265 18.03 -20.85 -0.71
C ARG A 265 17.07 -19.68 -0.88
N LEU A 266 16.94 -19.21 -2.13
CA LEU A 266 15.92 -18.24 -2.52
C LEU A 266 15.22 -18.72 -3.79
N GLN A 267 13.89 -18.76 -3.76
CA GLN A 267 13.08 -19.18 -4.90
C GLN A 267 11.96 -18.19 -5.15
N ALA A 268 11.61 -18.04 -6.42
CA ALA A 268 10.54 -17.16 -6.86
C ALA A 268 9.65 -17.89 -7.86
N LEU A 269 8.35 -17.78 -7.66
CA LEU A 269 7.37 -18.16 -8.67
C LEU A 269 7.11 -16.94 -9.54
N CYS A 270 7.47 -17.00 -10.81
CA CYS A 270 7.33 -15.89 -11.74
C CYS A 270 6.37 -16.25 -12.87
N SER A 271 5.42 -15.36 -13.16
CA SER A 271 4.54 -15.47 -14.32
C SER A 271 4.96 -14.45 -15.39
N GLY A 272 5.10 -14.91 -16.63
CA GLY A 272 5.37 -14.02 -17.77
C GLY A 272 4.18 -13.11 -18.09
N LEU A 273 4.45 -12.00 -18.80
CA LEU A 273 3.43 -11.04 -19.24
C LEU A 273 2.32 -11.68 -20.11
N SER A 274 2.62 -12.76 -20.84
CA SER A 274 1.62 -13.48 -21.63
C SER A 274 0.77 -14.48 -20.83
N ARG A 275 0.95 -14.63 -19.50
CA ARG A 275 0.36 -15.70 -18.67
C ARG A 275 0.63 -17.14 -19.17
N GLU A 276 1.41 -17.30 -20.24
CA GLU A 276 1.66 -18.58 -20.91
C GLU A 276 2.72 -19.41 -20.20
N LEU A 277 3.59 -18.78 -19.41
CA LEU A 277 4.69 -19.46 -18.71
C LEU A 277 4.75 -18.96 -17.27
N THR A 278 4.26 -19.79 -16.35
CA THR A 278 4.57 -19.65 -14.93
C THR A 278 5.69 -20.64 -14.60
N GLY A 279 6.79 -20.13 -14.07
CA GLY A 279 7.98 -20.93 -13.74
C GLY A 279 8.41 -20.73 -12.30
N LEU A 280 8.96 -21.79 -11.71
CA LEU A 280 9.70 -21.73 -10.47
C LEU A 280 11.17 -21.47 -10.80
N TYR A 281 11.69 -20.38 -10.25
CA TYR A 281 13.08 -19.96 -10.39
C TYR A 281 13.78 -20.07 -9.04
N GLU A 282 15.06 -20.40 -9.08
CA GLU A 282 15.93 -20.41 -7.90
C GLU A 282 17.13 -19.51 -8.16
N TYR A 283 17.49 -18.73 -7.16
CA TYR A 283 18.61 -17.83 -7.24
C TYR A 283 19.90 -18.58 -6.95
N ASP A 284 20.80 -18.61 -7.93
CA ASP A 284 22.16 -19.09 -7.76
C ASP A 284 23.01 -17.95 -7.19
N PHE A 285 23.33 -18.03 -5.90
CA PHE A 285 24.13 -17.02 -5.20
C PHE A 285 25.56 -16.93 -5.74
N ALA A 286 26.16 -18.06 -6.15
CA ALA A 286 27.53 -18.09 -6.66
C ALA A 286 27.63 -17.44 -8.04
N ALA A 287 26.62 -17.67 -8.90
CA ALA A 287 26.55 -17.09 -10.24
C ALA A 287 25.76 -15.77 -10.31
N SER A 288 25.17 -15.31 -9.19
CA SER A 288 24.33 -14.11 -9.08
C SER A 288 23.23 -14.02 -10.14
N ARG A 289 22.52 -15.13 -10.39
CA ARG A 289 21.49 -15.22 -11.44
C ARG A 289 20.34 -16.14 -11.06
N TRP A 290 19.17 -15.86 -11.63
CA TRP A 290 18.02 -16.76 -11.54
C TRP A 290 18.18 -17.92 -12.53
N GLY A 291 18.11 -19.14 -12.02
CA GLY A 291 18.00 -20.37 -12.81
C GLY A 291 16.56 -20.86 -12.82
N LEU A 292 16.04 -21.19 -14.00
CA LEU A 292 14.75 -21.88 -14.11
C LEU A 292 14.90 -23.29 -13.53
N LYS A 293 14.11 -23.60 -12.51
CA LYS A 293 14.05 -24.95 -11.93
C LYS A 293 12.96 -25.78 -12.54
N MET A 294 11.80 -25.17 -12.80
CA MET A 294 10.62 -25.90 -13.25
C MET A 294 9.67 -24.98 -14.01
N ILE A 295 9.00 -25.54 -15.01
CA ILE A 295 7.89 -24.91 -15.72
C ILE A 295 6.61 -25.60 -15.28
N ALA A 296 5.56 -24.82 -15.02
CA ALA A 296 4.21 -25.36 -14.92
C ALA A 296 3.81 -25.90 -16.31
N GLY A 297 3.86 -27.23 -16.51
CA GLY A 297 3.33 -27.99 -17.66
C GLY A 297 3.54 -27.46 -19.10
N ASP A 298 2.77 -28.03 -20.01
CA ASP A 298 2.79 -27.83 -21.46
C ASP A 298 1.63 -26.96 -22.00
N GLY A 299 1.01 -26.14 -21.13
CA GLY A 299 -0.20 -25.39 -21.46
C GLY A 299 -0.41 -24.08 -20.70
N TYR A 300 -1.49 -23.38 -21.05
CA TYR A 300 -1.87 -22.09 -20.48
C TYR A 300 -2.44 -22.26 -19.06
N TRP A 301 -1.70 -21.82 -18.04
CA TRP A 301 -2.15 -21.84 -16.65
C TRP A 301 -2.69 -20.47 -16.22
N ARG A 302 -3.84 -20.47 -15.53
CA ARG A 302 -4.48 -19.22 -15.06
C ARG A 302 -4.02 -18.76 -13.69
N SER A 303 -3.73 -19.71 -12.82
CA SER A 303 -3.35 -19.48 -11.42
C SER A 303 -2.50 -20.66 -10.96
N LEU A 304 -1.35 -20.37 -10.35
CA LEU A 304 -0.52 -21.34 -9.65
C LEU A 304 -0.34 -20.85 -8.22
N LEU A 305 -0.85 -21.62 -7.26
CA LEU A 305 -0.45 -21.50 -5.86
C LEU A 305 0.61 -22.57 -5.61
N LEU A 306 1.76 -22.16 -5.09
CA LEU A 306 2.86 -23.05 -4.76
C LEU A 306 3.13 -22.99 -3.26
N VAL A 307 3.20 -24.17 -2.64
CA VAL A 307 3.43 -24.32 -1.21
C VAL A 307 4.66 -25.19 -1.00
N PRO A 308 5.70 -24.71 -0.31
CA PRO A 308 6.83 -25.56 0.05
C PRO A 308 6.38 -26.60 1.07
N LEU A 309 6.84 -27.84 0.90
CA LEU A 309 6.62 -28.92 1.85
C LEU A 309 7.80 -29.04 2.82
N PRO A 310 7.65 -29.72 3.98
CA PRO A 310 8.75 -29.96 4.91
C PRO A 310 9.93 -30.72 4.31
N ARG A 311 9.70 -31.47 3.22
CA ARG A 311 10.74 -32.12 2.44
C ARG A 311 11.40 -31.11 1.48
N PRO A 312 12.75 -31.03 1.43
CA PRO A 312 13.44 -30.18 0.47
C PRO A 312 12.97 -30.43 -0.97
N ASP A 313 12.97 -29.37 -1.79
CA ASP A 313 12.65 -29.42 -3.23
C ASP A 313 11.25 -29.96 -3.57
N SER A 314 10.35 -30.06 -2.59
CA SER A 314 9.01 -30.60 -2.78
C SER A 314 7.97 -29.50 -2.58
N TYR A 315 7.01 -29.43 -3.50
CA TYR A 315 5.97 -28.43 -3.46
C TYR A 315 4.61 -29.03 -3.72
N LEU A 316 3.58 -28.48 -3.09
CA LEU A 316 2.22 -28.63 -3.56
C LEU A 316 1.91 -27.49 -4.52
N ALA A 317 1.53 -27.86 -5.72
CA ALA A 317 1.15 -26.96 -6.78
C ALA A 317 -0.35 -27.13 -7.04
N GLN A 318 -1.13 -26.10 -6.76
CA GLN A 318 -2.49 -26.03 -7.27
C GLN A 318 -2.46 -25.36 -8.62
N VAL A 319 -2.97 -26.06 -9.64
CA VAL A 319 -2.83 -25.62 -11.02
C VAL A 319 -4.18 -25.68 -11.75
N SER A 320 -4.54 -24.59 -12.42
CA SER A 320 -5.79 -24.47 -13.20
C SER A 320 -5.47 -24.18 -14.68
N THR A 321 -5.93 -25.07 -15.58
CA THR A 321 -5.73 -24.90 -17.04
C THR A 321 -6.82 -24.04 -17.67
N THR A 322 -6.54 -23.34 -18.77
CA THR A 322 -7.55 -22.50 -19.47
C THR A 322 -8.55 -23.28 -20.31
N GLY A 323 -8.22 -24.53 -20.70
CA GLY A 323 -9.02 -25.32 -21.65
C GLY A 323 -9.96 -26.35 -20.99
N ALA A 324 -9.58 -26.90 -19.84
CA ALA A 324 -10.44 -27.72 -19.00
C ALA A 324 -10.76 -26.91 -17.74
N ALA A 325 -12.02 -26.83 -17.33
CA ALA A 325 -12.44 -26.18 -16.08
C ALA A 325 -11.95 -26.92 -14.82
N GLN A 326 -10.86 -27.68 -14.94
CA GLN A 326 -10.32 -28.55 -13.91
C GLN A 326 -9.15 -27.86 -13.23
N THR A 327 -9.31 -27.69 -11.93
CA THR A 327 -8.24 -27.37 -11.01
C THR A 327 -7.70 -28.68 -10.46
N ARG A 328 -6.38 -28.86 -10.47
CA ARG A 328 -5.72 -30.05 -9.94
C ARG A 328 -4.74 -29.66 -8.84
N LEU A 329 -4.65 -30.49 -7.81
CA LEU A 329 -3.56 -30.45 -6.85
C LEU A 329 -2.49 -31.44 -7.31
N GLN A 330 -1.27 -30.95 -7.46
CA GLN A 330 -0.12 -31.73 -7.91
C GLN A 330 1.00 -31.69 -6.88
N LEU A 331 1.72 -32.81 -6.77
CA LEU A 331 3.02 -32.81 -6.11
C LEU A 331 4.08 -32.49 -7.15
N TRP A 332 4.92 -31.50 -6.86
CA TRP A 332 6.05 -31.12 -7.69
C TRP A 332 7.36 -31.42 -6.98
N ARG A 333 8.23 -32.16 -7.67
CA ARG A 333 9.61 -32.50 -7.29
C ARG A 333 10.52 -32.28 -8.51
N PRO A 334 11.85 -32.16 -8.36
CA PRO A 334 12.77 -31.81 -9.45
C PRO A 334 12.60 -32.65 -10.72
N ASP A 335 12.32 -33.95 -10.56
CA ASP A 335 12.22 -34.90 -11.67
C ASP A 335 10.82 -35.50 -11.86
N GLU A 336 9.84 -35.10 -11.04
CA GLU A 336 8.52 -35.73 -10.98
C GLU A 336 7.40 -34.72 -10.75
N GLN A 337 6.34 -34.86 -11.53
CA GLN A 337 5.08 -34.16 -11.33
C GLN A 337 3.95 -35.16 -11.49
N PHE A 338 3.07 -35.24 -10.50
CA PHE A 338 1.87 -36.07 -10.61
C PHE A 338 0.69 -35.44 -9.87
N VAL A 339 -0.51 -35.80 -10.32
CA VAL A 339 -1.78 -35.29 -9.79
C VAL A 339 -2.15 -36.07 -8.55
N ILE A 340 -2.28 -35.37 -7.42
CA ILE A 340 -2.71 -35.92 -6.13
C ILE A 340 -4.24 -35.96 -6.06
N HIS A 341 -4.88 -34.91 -6.57
CA HIS A 341 -6.33 -34.74 -6.48
C HIS A 341 -6.85 -33.90 -7.64
N GLU A 342 -7.89 -34.39 -8.32
CA GLU A 342 -8.65 -33.63 -9.30
C GLU A 342 -9.88 -33.02 -8.62
N MET A 343 -10.00 -31.70 -8.69
CA MET A 343 -11.16 -31.03 -8.13
C MET A 343 -12.34 -31.11 -9.12
N PRO A 344 -13.60 -31.24 -8.66
CA PRO A 344 -14.77 -31.35 -9.52
C PRO A 344 -14.92 -30.18 -10.51
N ASP A 345 -15.53 -30.38 -11.70
CA ASP A 345 -15.61 -29.39 -12.81
C ASP A 345 -16.29 -28.03 -12.48
N ASN A 346 -16.86 -27.85 -11.29
CA ASN A 346 -17.44 -26.58 -10.81
C ASN A 346 -16.57 -25.87 -9.76
N ALA A 347 -15.37 -26.41 -9.50
CA ALA A 347 -14.37 -25.99 -8.54
C ALA A 347 -13.46 -24.85 -9.04
N ALA A 348 -13.91 -24.05 -10.01
CA ALA A 348 -13.17 -22.86 -10.48
C ALA A 348 -12.89 -21.81 -9.38
N ARG A 349 -13.36 -22.07 -8.15
CA ARG A 349 -13.05 -21.29 -6.94
C ARG A 349 -12.38 -22.11 -5.84
N THR A 350 -12.24 -23.43 -5.95
CA THR A 350 -11.64 -24.24 -4.89
C THR A 350 -10.15 -23.95 -4.84
N VAL A 351 -9.73 -23.18 -3.83
CA VAL A 351 -8.32 -22.99 -3.54
C VAL A 351 -7.95 -23.95 -2.41
N ALA A 352 -6.99 -24.81 -2.70
CA ALA A 352 -6.37 -25.71 -1.75
C ALA A 352 -5.29 -24.93 -1.01
N TYR A 353 -5.52 -24.62 0.26
CA TYR A 353 -4.53 -23.96 1.10
C TYR A 353 -3.93 -24.96 2.10
N PRO A 354 -2.61 -24.94 2.31
CA PRO A 354 -2.00 -25.63 3.43
C PRO A 354 -2.43 -24.91 4.70
N LEU A 355 -3.15 -25.60 5.58
CA LEU A 355 -3.57 -25.02 6.86
C LEU A 355 -2.53 -25.25 7.97
N GLY A 356 -1.59 -26.15 7.72
CA GLY A 356 -0.54 -26.52 8.65
C GLY A 356 -0.02 -27.92 8.38
N HIS A 357 1.01 -28.28 9.13
CA HIS A 357 1.58 -29.62 9.19
C HIS A 357 1.37 -30.20 10.59
N ASP A 358 1.40 -31.51 10.71
CA ASP A 358 1.55 -32.13 12.03
C ASP A 358 2.92 -31.79 12.63
N PRO A 359 3.12 -31.96 13.96
CA PRO A 359 4.39 -31.62 14.60
C PRO A 359 5.61 -32.36 14.04
N SER A 360 5.44 -33.54 13.44
CA SER A 360 6.54 -34.27 12.79
C SER A 360 6.84 -33.79 11.36
N GLY A 361 5.94 -33.02 10.74
CA GLY A 361 6.03 -32.58 9.35
C GLY A 361 5.68 -33.65 8.31
N ARG A 362 5.25 -34.85 8.75
CA ARG A 362 4.85 -35.96 7.87
C ARG A 362 3.53 -35.68 7.15
N TYR A 363 2.56 -35.11 7.85
CA TYR A 363 1.22 -34.88 7.33
C TYR A 363 0.98 -33.40 7.06
N THR A 364 0.35 -33.10 5.93
CA THR A 364 -0.10 -31.75 5.58
C THR A 364 -1.62 -31.70 5.50
N VAL A 365 -2.22 -30.69 6.13
CA VAL A 365 -3.65 -30.43 6.02
C VAL A 365 -3.91 -29.53 4.82
N ILE A 366 -4.75 -30.01 3.93
CA ILE A 366 -5.24 -29.24 2.79
C ILE A 366 -6.70 -28.88 3.07
N GLY A 367 -6.97 -27.59 3.21
CA GLY A 367 -8.33 -27.07 3.23
C GLY A 367 -8.78 -26.72 1.82
N TYR A 368 -10.00 -27.11 1.44
CA TYR A 368 -10.55 -26.82 0.13
C TYR A 368 -12.03 -26.44 0.21
N TRP A 369 -12.48 -25.56 -0.69
CA TRP A 369 -13.88 -25.12 -0.76
C TRP A 369 -14.72 -26.11 -1.56
N SER A 370 -15.69 -26.74 -0.92
CA SER A 370 -16.78 -27.44 -1.60
C SER A 370 -17.98 -26.52 -1.88
N SER A 371 -18.06 -25.36 -1.23
CA SER A 371 -19.10 -24.34 -1.45
C SER A 371 -18.58 -22.89 -1.43
N PRO A 372 -19.34 -21.90 -1.96
CA PRO A 372 -18.95 -20.49 -1.92
C PRO A 372 -18.93 -19.86 -0.52
N ARG A 373 -19.35 -20.60 0.52
CA ARG A 373 -19.58 -20.07 1.88
C ARG A 373 -18.35 -20.17 2.78
N GLY A 374 -17.26 -20.81 2.34
CA GLY A 374 -15.98 -20.84 3.07
C GLY A 374 -15.25 -22.18 2.96
N LEU A 375 -14.17 -22.32 3.74
CA LEU A 375 -13.46 -23.58 3.99
C LEU A 375 -14.36 -24.54 4.77
N ASP A 376 -14.90 -25.54 4.08
CA ASP A 376 -15.83 -26.53 4.62
C ASP A 376 -15.36 -27.98 4.46
N SER A 377 -14.32 -28.23 3.67
CA SER A 377 -13.71 -29.55 3.49
C SER A 377 -12.22 -29.54 3.79
N PHE A 378 -11.73 -30.64 4.36
CA PHE A 378 -10.34 -30.82 4.76
C PHE A 378 -9.85 -32.20 4.32
N GLY A 379 -8.61 -32.27 3.86
CA GLY A 379 -7.93 -33.51 3.53
C GLY A 379 -6.56 -33.58 4.20
N LEU A 380 -6.11 -34.80 4.48
CA LEU A 380 -4.80 -35.09 5.02
C LEU A 380 -3.93 -35.74 3.94
N LEU A 381 -2.74 -35.19 3.74
CA LEU A 381 -1.74 -35.71 2.83
C LEU A 381 -0.54 -36.24 3.60
N ASP A 382 -0.18 -37.52 3.42
CA ASP A 382 1.07 -38.10 3.94
C ASP A 382 2.23 -37.72 3.01
N VAL A 383 2.93 -36.64 3.32
CA VAL A 383 3.99 -36.08 2.48
C VAL A 383 5.21 -37.00 2.41
N GLU A 384 5.50 -37.71 3.50
CA GLU A 384 6.65 -38.60 3.60
C GLU A 384 6.49 -39.80 2.66
N ASN A 385 5.29 -40.40 2.62
CA ASN A 385 4.99 -41.59 1.82
C ASN A 385 4.23 -41.29 0.52
N CYS A 386 4.10 -40.01 0.16
CA CYS A 386 3.45 -39.59 -1.08
C CYS A 386 4.37 -39.91 -2.29
N GLU A 387 4.15 -41.08 -2.89
CA GLU A 387 4.71 -41.51 -4.18
C GLU A 387 3.60 -41.58 -5.24
N ALA A 388 3.96 -41.70 -6.52
CA ALA A 388 3.03 -41.52 -7.66
C ALA A 388 1.74 -42.37 -7.59
N ASP A 389 1.78 -43.53 -6.95
CA ASP A 389 0.66 -44.47 -6.77
C ASP A 389 0.11 -44.52 -5.33
N ALA A 390 0.82 -43.95 -4.35
CA ALA A 390 0.45 -43.97 -2.93
C ALA A 390 0.01 -42.60 -2.39
N CYS A 391 0.14 -41.54 -3.19
CA CYS A 391 -0.15 -40.18 -2.77
C CYS A 391 -1.64 -39.83 -2.88
N VAL A 392 -2.42 -40.28 -1.90
CA VAL A 392 -3.86 -40.05 -1.84
C VAL A 392 -4.16 -38.96 -0.80
N LEU A 393 -4.85 -37.91 -1.23
CA LEU A 393 -5.47 -36.97 -0.29
C LEU A 393 -6.65 -37.66 0.39
N ARG A 394 -6.55 -37.90 1.69
CA ARG A 394 -7.60 -38.56 2.46
C ARG A 394 -8.51 -37.53 3.11
N ASP A 395 -9.80 -37.59 2.83
CA ASP A 395 -10.78 -36.68 3.44
C ASP A 395 -10.84 -36.84 4.96
N LEU A 396 -10.96 -35.70 5.63
CA LEU A 396 -11.11 -35.60 7.07
C LEU A 396 -12.55 -35.18 7.42
N PRO A 397 -13.10 -35.67 8.54
CA PRO A 397 -14.43 -35.29 9.00
C PRO A 397 -14.52 -33.81 9.45
N GLY A 398 -13.37 -33.18 9.72
CA GLY A 398 -13.27 -31.82 10.21
C GLY A 398 -11.84 -31.30 10.17
N ARG A 399 -11.64 -30.06 10.62
CA ARG A 399 -10.31 -29.44 10.68
C ARG A 399 -9.50 -30.02 11.85
N PRO A 400 -8.32 -30.61 11.62
CA PRO A 400 -7.49 -31.13 12.69
C PRO A 400 -6.61 -30.03 13.32
N TYR A 401 -6.39 -30.17 14.63
CA TYR A 401 -5.38 -29.44 15.41
C TYR A 401 -4.62 -30.45 16.26
N TRP A 402 -3.34 -30.66 15.99
CA TRP A 402 -2.53 -31.63 16.73
C TRP A 402 -2.23 -31.18 18.15
N SER A 403 -2.10 -32.16 19.06
CA SER A 403 -1.46 -31.98 20.37
C SER A 403 0.00 -31.56 20.19
N PHE A 404 0.64 -31.08 21.26
CA PHE A 404 2.03 -30.61 21.18
C PHE A 404 3.00 -31.73 20.84
N ASP A 405 2.73 -32.94 21.34
CA ASP A 405 3.47 -34.17 21.02
C ASP A 405 3.09 -34.81 19.67
N GLY A 406 2.04 -34.31 19.00
CA GLY A 406 1.54 -34.83 17.73
C GLY A 406 0.84 -36.20 17.80
N THR A 407 0.66 -36.79 18.98
CA THR A 407 0.07 -38.13 19.12
C THR A 407 -1.44 -38.14 18.97
N ARG A 408 -2.09 -36.97 19.10
CA ARG A 408 -3.54 -36.79 19.05
C ARG A 408 -3.93 -35.56 18.26
N THR A 409 -5.21 -35.46 17.94
CA THR A 409 -5.81 -34.31 17.24
C THR A 409 -7.12 -33.89 17.89
N LEU A 410 -7.44 -32.60 17.80
CA LEU A 410 -8.81 -32.10 17.93
C LEU A 410 -9.37 -31.94 16.53
N LEU A 411 -10.53 -32.54 16.27
CA LEU A 411 -11.25 -32.42 15.02
C LEU A 411 -12.46 -31.52 15.23
N LEU A 412 -12.50 -30.42 14.48
CA LEU A 412 -13.63 -29.48 14.48
C LEU A 412 -14.47 -29.75 13.22
N GLU A 413 -15.61 -30.40 13.41
CA GLU A 413 -16.48 -30.90 12.35
C GLU A 413 -17.63 -29.91 12.08
N GLY A 414 -17.77 -29.50 10.82
CA GLY A 414 -18.78 -28.54 10.35
C GLY A 414 -18.24 -27.13 10.05
N ALA A 415 -18.98 -26.37 9.23
CA ALA A 415 -18.59 -25.04 8.76
C ALA A 415 -19.21 -23.88 9.57
N GLY A 416 -20.17 -24.18 10.47
CA GLY A 416 -20.85 -23.19 11.30
C GLY A 416 -20.30 -23.15 12.73
N ARG A 417 -20.83 -22.27 13.56
CA ARG A 417 -20.60 -22.32 15.02
C ARG A 417 -21.94 -22.43 15.76
N PRO A 418 -22.05 -23.29 16.77
CA PRO A 418 -21.02 -24.20 17.28
C PRO A 418 -20.69 -25.34 16.29
N VAL A 419 -19.48 -25.91 16.43
CA VAL A 419 -18.99 -27.10 15.72
C VAL A 419 -19.02 -28.32 16.63
N GLN A 420 -19.15 -29.51 16.04
CA GLN A 420 -18.92 -30.75 16.77
C GLN A 420 -17.41 -30.93 16.98
N VAL A 421 -17.00 -31.21 18.22
CA VAL A 421 -15.60 -31.43 18.58
C VAL A 421 -15.38 -32.90 18.94
N SER A 422 -14.33 -33.49 18.39
CA SER A 422 -13.87 -34.82 18.75
C SER A 422 -12.34 -34.85 18.94
N VAL A 423 -11.87 -35.79 19.77
CA VAL A 423 -10.46 -36.17 19.85
C VAL A 423 -10.23 -37.26 18.81
N GLY A 424 -9.21 -37.06 17.97
CA GLY A 424 -8.71 -38.08 17.06
C GLY A 424 -7.30 -38.54 17.41
N ASP A 425 -6.84 -39.56 16.70
CA ASP A 425 -5.45 -40.02 16.75
C ASP A 425 -4.49 -39.07 15.98
N SER A 426 -3.20 -39.42 15.94
CA SER A 426 -2.16 -38.71 15.19
C SER A 426 -2.45 -38.58 13.69
N GLN A 427 -3.30 -39.45 13.16
CA GLN A 427 -3.77 -39.44 11.78
C GLN A 427 -5.15 -38.79 11.67
N ALA A 428 -5.63 -38.03 12.65
CA ALA A 428 -6.93 -37.37 12.57
C ALA A 428 -8.13 -38.33 12.34
N ASN A 429 -8.03 -39.61 12.73
CA ASN A 429 -9.19 -40.48 12.81
C ASN A 429 -9.95 -40.21 14.11
N ASN A 430 -11.26 -39.99 14.03
CA ASN A 430 -12.10 -39.72 15.19
C ASN A 430 -12.09 -40.90 16.18
N GLN A 431 -11.85 -40.62 17.47
CA GLN A 431 -11.81 -41.60 18.55
C GLN A 431 -12.88 -41.31 19.62
N THR A 432 -13.01 -40.06 20.06
CA THR A 432 -13.89 -39.69 21.19
C THR A 432 -14.59 -38.36 20.95
N ALA A 433 -15.92 -38.34 21.00
CA ALA A 433 -16.70 -37.10 20.86
C ALA A 433 -16.74 -36.29 22.17
N LEU A 434 -16.51 -34.98 22.08
CA LEU A 434 -16.54 -34.02 23.20
C LEU A 434 -17.77 -33.08 23.16
N GLY A 435 -18.55 -33.12 22.07
CA GLY A 435 -19.79 -32.37 21.89
C GLY A 435 -19.61 -31.02 21.19
N MET A 436 -20.62 -30.16 21.28
CA MET A 436 -20.73 -28.91 20.49
C MET A 436 -20.03 -27.71 21.14
N ALA A 437 -18.99 -27.16 20.52
CA ALA A 437 -18.28 -25.97 21.04
C ALA A 437 -18.13 -24.89 19.97
N GLN A 438 -17.92 -23.64 20.38
CA GLN A 438 -17.60 -22.53 19.46
C GLN A 438 -16.20 -22.72 18.85
N THR A 439 -15.26 -23.21 19.67
CA THR A 439 -13.91 -23.63 19.27
C THR A 439 -13.33 -24.56 20.33
N ALA A 440 -12.23 -25.24 20.02
CA ALA A 440 -11.48 -26.10 20.92
C ALA A 440 -9.97 -25.89 20.76
N PHE A 441 -9.22 -26.11 21.82
CA PHE A 441 -7.76 -25.95 21.84
C PHE A 441 -7.10 -26.86 22.88
N TRP A 442 -5.86 -27.23 22.62
CA TRP A 442 -5.03 -28.01 23.56
C TRP A 442 -4.48 -27.11 24.66
N LEU A 443 -4.68 -27.46 25.93
CA LEU A 443 -3.97 -26.82 27.05
C LEU A 443 -2.62 -27.50 27.29
N ASP A 444 -2.61 -28.82 27.17
CA ASP A 444 -1.44 -29.71 27.16
C ASP A 444 -1.81 -30.96 26.34
N ASP A 445 -0.97 -32.00 26.33
CA ASP A 445 -1.20 -33.23 25.54
C ASP A 445 -2.37 -34.11 26.06
N GLU A 446 -2.86 -33.84 27.26
CA GLU A 446 -3.91 -34.63 27.93
C GLU A 446 -5.18 -33.82 28.25
N THR A 447 -5.13 -32.50 28.10
CA THR A 447 -6.15 -31.56 28.58
C THR A 447 -6.59 -30.61 27.46
N ILE A 448 -7.91 -30.45 27.33
CA ILE A 448 -8.54 -29.71 26.24
C ILE A 448 -9.42 -28.59 26.82
N GLY A 449 -9.29 -27.39 26.26
CA GLY A 449 -10.19 -26.27 26.48
C GLY A 449 -11.29 -26.22 25.42
N LEU A 450 -12.54 -26.05 25.84
CA LEU A 450 -13.72 -25.91 24.98
C LEU A 450 -14.40 -24.57 25.26
N LEU A 451 -14.46 -23.69 24.25
CA LEU A 451 -15.25 -22.46 24.36
C LEU A 451 -16.72 -22.79 24.08
N ARG A 452 -17.58 -22.61 25.07
CA ARG A 452 -19.02 -22.81 24.98
C ARG A 452 -19.74 -21.47 24.96
N GLN A 453 -20.95 -21.50 24.40
CA GLN A 453 -21.87 -20.36 24.42
C GLN A 453 -23.28 -20.87 24.65
N ALA A 454 -24.03 -20.21 25.52
CA ALA A 454 -25.45 -20.46 25.73
C ALA A 454 -26.31 -19.67 24.73
N ASP A 455 -27.60 -20.01 24.65
CA ASP A 455 -28.54 -19.35 23.73
C ASP A 455 -28.71 -17.86 24.02
N ASP A 456 -28.49 -17.42 25.26
CA ASP A 456 -28.52 -16.02 25.68
C ASP A 456 -27.23 -15.24 25.34
N GLY A 457 -26.26 -15.92 24.73
CA GLY A 457 -24.97 -15.35 24.33
C GLY A 457 -23.87 -15.47 25.39
N THR A 458 -24.17 -15.96 26.60
CA THR A 458 -23.17 -16.13 27.67
C THR A 458 -22.09 -17.12 27.26
N GLN A 459 -20.81 -16.75 27.45
CA GLN A 459 -19.66 -17.57 27.07
C GLN A 459 -18.85 -18.05 28.28
N TRP A 460 -18.37 -19.29 28.21
CA TRP A 460 -17.45 -19.86 29.18
C TRP A 460 -16.50 -20.85 28.53
N ILE A 461 -15.35 -21.06 29.16
CA ILE A 461 -14.37 -22.06 28.78
C ILE A 461 -14.48 -23.22 29.77
N GLU A 462 -14.72 -24.42 29.24
CA GLU A 462 -14.64 -25.68 29.97
C GLU A 462 -13.30 -26.35 29.71
N VAL A 463 -12.86 -27.13 30.68
CA VAL A 463 -11.68 -27.99 30.56
C VAL A 463 -12.12 -29.44 30.73
N VAL A 464 -11.67 -30.30 29.81
CA VAL A 464 -11.96 -31.73 29.79
C VAL A 464 -10.70 -32.52 29.46
N GLY A 465 -10.57 -33.72 30.02
CA GLY A 465 -9.49 -34.64 29.65
C GLY A 465 -9.77 -35.33 28.32
N VAL A 466 -8.71 -35.70 27.60
CA VAL A 466 -8.76 -36.44 26.33
C VAL A 466 -9.54 -37.76 26.36
N ALA A 467 -9.52 -38.49 27.48
CA ALA A 467 -10.23 -39.74 27.66
C ALA A 467 -11.76 -39.53 27.84
N GLY A 468 -12.21 -38.28 27.73
CA GLY A 468 -13.52 -37.85 28.18
C GLY A 468 -13.57 -37.69 29.71
N GLY A 469 -14.76 -37.36 30.20
CA GLY A 469 -15.01 -37.10 31.61
C GLY A 469 -15.97 -35.94 31.80
N THR A 470 -16.29 -35.62 33.06
CA THR A 470 -17.12 -34.46 33.38
C THR A 470 -16.32 -33.18 33.14
N PRO A 471 -16.72 -32.31 32.20
CA PRO A 471 -16.03 -31.05 31.97
C PRO A 471 -16.11 -30.15 33.21
N ARG A 472 -15.07 -29.38 33.47
CA ARG A 472 -15.04 -28.37 34.54
C ARG A 472 -14.97 -26.98 33.94
N THR A 473 -15.86 -26.08 34.34
CA THR A 473 -15.75 -24.66 33.99
C THR A 473 -14.45 -24.10 34.56
N TRP A 474 -13.64 -23.51 33.68
CA TRP A 474 -12.36 -22.90 34.06
C TRP A 474 -12.44 -21.39 34.11
N LEU A 475 -13.12 -20.78 33.14
CA LEU A 475 -13.21 -19.33 33.01
C LEU A 475 -14.56 -18.93 32.41
N THR A 476 -15.19 -17.89 32.93
CA THR A 476 -16.41 -17.30 32.35
C THR A 476 -16.08 -15.93 31.76
N ALA A 477 -16.83 -15.51 30.73
CA ALA A 477 -16.69 -14.16 30.17
C ALA A 477 -16.95 -13.09 31.25
N GLU A 478 -17.87 -13.34 32.19
CA GLU A 478 -18.13 -12.47 33.34
C GLU A 478 -16.88 -12.29 34.23
N ALA A 479 -16.18 -13.38 34.57
CA ALA A 479 -14.97 -13.32 35.37
C ALA A 479 -13.84 -12.57 34.66
N LEU A 480 -13.74 -12.70 33.33
CA LEU A 480 -12.79 -11.94 32.52
C LEU A 480 -13.13 -10.44 32.48
N ASN A 481 -14.39 -10.10 32.26
CA ASN A 481 -14.85 -8.72 32.25
C ASN A 481 -14.62 -8.03 33.59
N ALA A 482 -14.71 -8.75 34.71
CA ALA A 482 -14.45 -8.23 36.05
C ALA A 482 -13.00 -7.79 36.29
N VAL A 483 -12.04 -8.32 35.51
CA VAL A 483 -10.60 -7.97 35.61
C VAL A 483 -10.10 -7.18 34.40
N TRP A 484 -10.99 -6.82 33.46
CA TRP A 484 -10.64 -6.06 32.28
C TRP A 484 -10.29 -4.60 32.64
N PRO A 485 -9.27 -3.99 32.02
CA PRO A 485 -8.86 -2.62 32.33
C PRO A 485 -10.03 -1.62 32.22
N ALA A 486 -10.26 -0.84 33.29
CA ALA A 486 -11.40 0.06 33.40
C ALA A 486 -11.49 1.13 32.30
N ALA A 487 -10.37 1.49 31.66
CA ALA A 487 -10.32 2.43 30.54
C ALA A 487 -11.01 1.89 29.27
N ASP A 488 -11.11 0.56 29.14
CA ASP A 488 -11.68 -0.14 27.98
C ASP A 488 -12.93 -0.96 28.37
N ALA A 489 -13.43 -0.82 29.60
CA ALA A 489 -14.47 -1.67 30.19
C ALA A 489 -15.91 -1.35 29.75
N ALA A 490 -16.12 -0.29 28.95
CA ALA A 490 -17.47 0.14 28.54
C ALA A 490 -18.20 -0.90 27.67
N SER A 491 -17.46 -1.84 27.07
CA SER A 491 -17.96 -2.76 26.06
C SER A 491 -17.82 -4.24 26.41
N GLY A 492 -17.20 -4.63 27.54
CA GLY A 492 -16.93 -6.05 27.82
C GLY A 492 -16.24 -6.79 26.65
N ILE A 493 -16.15 -8.12 26.71
CA ILE A 493 -15.54 -8.92 25.65
C ILE A 493 -16.46 -10.06 25.23
N HIS A 494 -16.61 -10.20 23.92
CA HIS A 494 -17.09 -11.41 23.28
C HIS A 494 -15.90 -12.22 22.77
N ILE A 495 -15.66 -13.42 23.31
CA ILE A 495 -14.54 -14.28 22.92
C ILE A 495 -14.90 -14.95 21.60
N LEU A 496 -14.15 -14.66 20.53
CA LEU A 496 -14.31 -15.29 19.23
C LEU A 496 -13.53 -16.60 19.15
N THR A 497 -12.33 -16.65 19.71
CA THR A 497 -11.52 -17.87 19.74
C THR A 497 -10.52 -17.84 20.89
N ALA A 498 -10.03 -19.01 21.25
CA ALA A 498 -8.98 -19.19 22.24
C ALA A 498 -7.94 -20.16 21.66
N VAL A 499 -6.67 -19.84 21.80
CA VAL A 499 -5.55 -20.66 21.30
C VAL A 499 -4.41 -20.62 22.30
N THR A 500 -3.81 -21.75 22.58
CA THR A 500 -2.63 -21.84 23.44
C THR A 500 -1.40 -21.46 22.61
N ALA A 501 -0.79 -20.32 22.93
CA ALA A 501 0.36 -19.78 22.20
C ALA A 501 1.66 -20.47 22.63
N THR A 502 1.76 -20.84 23.90
CA THR A 502 2.84 -21.65 24.50
C THR A 502 2.26 -22.48 25.63
N ALA A 503 3.02 -23.44 26.18
CA ALA A 503 2.59 -24.26 27.32
C ALA A 503 2.11 -23.45 28.56
N THR A 504 2.43 -22.16 28.64
CA THR A 504 2.05 -21.28 29.75
C THR A 504 1.23 -20.07 29.33
N GLN A 505 0.86 -19.93 28.05
CA GLN A 505 0.17 -18.75 27.53
C GLN A 505 -1.08 -19.14 26.75
N LEU A 506 -2.22 -18.63 27.20
CA LEU A 506 -3.48 -18.67 26.48
C LEU A 506 -3.74 -17.32 25.83
N LEU A 507 -3.91 -17.32 24.51
CA LEU A 507 -4.38 -16.16 23.76
C LEU A 507 -5.90 -16.25 23.59
N LEU A 508 -6.60 -15.25 24.09
CA LEU A 508 -8.03 -15.05 23.83
C LEU A 508 -8.18 -13.95 22.78
N VAL A 509 -8.84 -14.27 21.67
CA VAL A 509 -9.19 -13.31 20.63
C VAL A 509 -10.67 -13.02 20.76
N GLY A 510 -11.01 -11.75 20.92
CA GLY A 510 -12.39 -11.33 21.08
C GLY A 510 -12.66 -9.96 20.47
N THR A 511 -13.93 -9.61 20.40
CA THR A 511 -14.38 -8.26 20.03
C THR A 511 -15.02 -7.60 21.23
N PRO A 512 -14.96 -6.26 21.33
CA PRO A 512 -15.78 -5.54 22.29
C PRO A 512 -17.26 -5.86 22.02
N LEU A 513 -18.09 -6.03 23.07
CA LEU A 513 -19.54 -6.00 22.88
C LEU A 513 -19.94 -4.55 22.56
N PRO A 514 -20.91 -4.33 21.67
CA PRO A 514 -21.38 -2.99 21.34
C PRO A 514 -22.01 -2.24 22.52
#